data_AF-A0A2V7VMG3-F1
#
_entry.id   AF-A0A2V7VMG3-F1
#
_cell.length_a   1.000
_cell.length_b   1.000
_cell.length_c   1.000
_cell.angle_alpha   90.00
_cell.angle_beta   90.00
_cell.angle_gamma   90.00
#
_symmetry.space_group_name_H-M   'P 1'
#
loop_
_entity.id
_entity.type
_entity.pdbx_description
1 polymer ?
#
loop_
_entity_poly.entity_id
_entity_poly.type
_entity_poly.pdbx_seq_one_letter_code
_entity_poly.pdbx_strand_id
1 'polypeptide(L)'
;MDGLELTREEIDFFIRGYAGGQVPDYQASAFTMAVFFRGMTAGETVALTEAMMRTGEVLDFSDLPGPKVDKHSTGGVGDKTSLILAPLAAACGVYVPMISGRGLGHTGGTLDKLESIPGFRVRLSLTEFRDVLRRSKMGLIGQTPEVAPADRKLYALRDVTATVESRPLISASIMSK
;
A
#
# COMPACT_ATOMS: atom_id res chain seq x y z
N MET A 1 -21.45 -9.43 9.27
CA MET A 1 -21.79 -10.86 9.04
C MET A 1 -23.08 -11.01 8.23
N ASP A 2 -24.10 -10.21 8.54
CA ASP A 2 -25.44 -10.30 7.93
C ASP A 2 -25.54 -9.74 6.50
N GLY A 3 -24.43 -9.25 5.93
CA GLY A 3 -24.41 -8.69 4.57
C GLY A 3 -25.00 -7.28 4.46
N LEU A 4 -25.14 -6.59 5.60
CA LEU A 4 -25.51 -5.18 5.65
C LEU A 4 -24.31 -4.30 5.28
N GLU A 5 -24.60 -3.20 4.59
CA GLU A 5 -23.61 -2.18 4.22
C GLU A 5 -23.17 -1.39 5.46
N LEU A 6 -21.87 -1.17 5.58
CA LEU A 6 -21.27 -0.35 6.62
C LEU A 6 -21.23 1.12 6.21
N THR A 7 -21.54 1.97 7.18
CA THR A 7 -21.35 3.40 7.05
C THR A 7 -19.86 3.77 7.03
N ARG A 8 -19.56 4.95 6.49
CA ARG A 8 -18.18 5.49 6.49
C ARG A 8 -17.66 5.64 7.91
N GLU A 9 -18.50 6.10 8.84
CA GLU A 9 -18.17 6.33 10.23
C GLU A 9 -17.80 5.02 10.95
N GLU A 10 -18.51 3.92 10.68
CA GLU A 10 -18.20 2.60 11.22
C GLU A 10 -16.86 2.07 10.70
N ILE A 11 -16.58 2.27 9.40
CA ILE A 11 -15.31 1.87 8.78
C ILE A 11 -14.16 2.70 9.38
N ASP A 12 -14.32 4.02 9.48
CA ASP A 12 -13.33 4.92 10.06
C ASP A 12 -13.05 4.55 11.54
N PHE A 13 -14.10 4.28 12.31
CA PHE A 13 -13.99 3.84 13.70
C PHE A 13 -13.18 2.54 13.81
N PHE A 14 -13.55 1.53 13.02
CA PHE A 14 -12.88 0.23 13.04
C PHE A 14 -11.40 0.35 12.64
N ILE A 15 -11.10 1.04 11.55
CA ILE A 15 -9.73 1.14 11.02
C ILE A 15 -8.83 1.94 11.95
N ARG A 16 -9.30 3.07 12.49
CA ARG A 16 -8.54 3.85 13.48
C ARG A 16 -8.35 3.06 14.78
N GLY A 17 -9.39 2.38 15.24
CA GLY A 17 -9.32 1.52 16.43
C GLY A 17 -8.36 0.33 16.24
N TYR A 18 -8.30 -0.25 15.04
CA TYR A 18 -7.38 -1.34 14.76
C TYR A 18 -5.93 -0.86 14.66
N ALA A 19 -5.70 0.27 13.99
CA ALA A 19 -4.38 0.90 13.91
C ALA A 19 -3.85 1.34 15.28
N GLY A 20 -4.72 1.90 16.14
CA GLY A 20 -4.38 2.34 17.49
C GLY A 20 -4.36 1.24 18.56
N GLY A 21 -4.68 -0.01 18.19
CA GLY A 21 -4.64 -1.16 19.09
C GLY A 21 -5.86 -1.32 20.01
N GLN A 22 -6.91 -0.52 19.84
CA GLN A 22 -8.17 -0.67 20.56
C GLN A 22 -9.02 -1.84 20.04
N VAL A 23 -8.88 -2.19 18.75
CA VAL A 23 -9.50 -3.38 18.15
C VAL A 23 -8.46 -4.51 18.14
N PRO A 24 -8.70 -5.64 18.83
CA PRO A 24 -7.80 -6.78 18.86
C PRO A 24 -7.85 -7.60 17.56
N ASP A 25 -6.76 -8.32 17.28
CA ASP A 25 -6.59 -9.07 16.04
C ASP A 25 -7.69 -10.11 15.81
N TYR A 26 -8.26 -10.70 16.86
CA TYR A 26 -9.36 -11.67 16.72
C TYR A 26 -10.69 -11.04 16.28
N GLN A 27 -10.92 -9.74 16.57
CA GLN A 27 -12.07 -9.01 16.01
C GLN A 27 -11.79 -8.59 14.57
N ALA A 28 -10.57 -8.16 14.29
CA ALA A 28 -10.18 -7.79 12.94
C ALA A 28 -10.18 -8.98 11.98
N SER A 29 -9.76 -10.17 12.43
CA SER A 29 -9.79 -11.38 11.62
C SER A 29 -11.23 -11.79 11.29
N ALA A 30 -12.14 -11.74 12.28
CA ALA A 30 -13.57 -11.96 12.06
C ALA A 30 -14.16 -10.96 11.04
N PHE A 31 -13.78 -9.68 11.13
CA PHE A 31 -14.17 -8.66 10.16
C PHE A 31 -13.66 -8.98 8.75
N THR A 32 -12.36 -9.25 8.59
CA THR A 32 -11.79 -9.58 7.27
C THR A 32 -12.40 -10.82 6.65
N MET A 33 -12.75 -11.84 7.46
CA MET A 33 -13.45 -13.03 6.99
C MET A 33 -14.90 -12.74 6.60
N ALA A 34 -15.59 -11.87 7.34
CA ALA A 34 -16.92 -11.42 6.97
C ALA A 34 -16.91 -10.67 5.62
N VAL A 35 -15.92 -9.79 5.40
CA VAL A 35 -15.70 -9.10 4.11
C VAL A 35 -15.31 -10.09 3.01
N PHE A 36 -14.52 -11.13 3.30
CA PHE A 36 -14.17 -12.17 2.34
C PHE A 36 -15.41 -12.86 1.76
N PHE A 37 -16.39 -13.20 2.61
CA PHE A 37 -17.62 -13.87 2.15
C PHE A 37 -18.70 -12.93 1.61
N ARG A 38 -18.84 -11.72 2.18
CA ARG A 38 -19.92 -10.79 1.81
C ARG A 38 -19.52 -9.75 0.78
N GLY A 39 -18.22 -9.52 0.60
CA GLY A 39 -17.72 -8.40 -0.18
C GLY A 39 -17.94 -7.06 0.51
N MET A 40 -17.78 -5.99 -0.26
CA MET A 40 -18.09 -4.61 0.09
C MET A 40 -18.61 -3.91 -1.16
N THR A 41 -19.48 -2.92 -1.01
CA THR A 41 -19.89 -2.01 -2.08
C THR A 41 -18.70 -1.17 -2.53
N ALA A 42 -18.85 -0.47 -3.66
CA ALA A 42 -17.84 0.50 -4.10
C ALA A 42 -17.66 1.63 -3.09
N GLY A 43 -18.76 2.10 -2.47
CA GLY A 43 -18.73 3.14 -1.44
C GLY A 43 -17.97 2.71 -0.19
N GLU A 44 -18.25 1.51 0.30
CA GLU A 44 -17.53 0.88 1.42
C GLU A 44 -16.04 0.71 1.10
N THR A 45 -15.70 0.25 -0.11
CA THR A 45 -14.30 0.05 -0.52
C THR A 45 -13.53 1.38 -0.57
N VAL A 46 -14.16 2.44 -1.06
CA VAL A 46 -13.59 3.80 -1.05
C VAL A 46 -13.39 4.27 0.38
N ALA A 47 -14.40 4.12 1.25
CA ALA A 47 -14.28 4.50 2.65
C ALA A 47 -13.15 3.74 3.37
N LEU A 48 -13.03 2.43 3.13
CA LEU A 48 -11.95 1.61 3.68
C LEU A 48 -10.58 2.08 3.21
N THR A 49 -10.45 2.38 1.91
CA THR A 49 -9.21 2.88 1.31
C THR A 49 -8.77 4.19 1.97
N GLU A 50 -9.68 5.16 2.06
CA GLU A 50 -9.39 6.47 2.65
C GLU A 50 -9.12 6.38 4.15
N ALA A 51 -9.86 5.54 4.87
CA ALA A 51 -9.65 5.30 6.29
C ALA A 51 -8.25 4.76 6.56
N MET A 52 -7.79 3.77 5.77
CA MET A 52 -6.44 3.21 5.90
C MET A 52 -5.36 4.22 5.53
N MET A 53 -5.52 4.95 4.42
CA MET A 53 -4.60 6.00 3.98
C MET A 53 -4.39 7.06 5.07
N ARG A 54 -5.48 7.50 5.71
CA ARG A 54 -5.47 8.55 6.76
C ARG A 54 -4.95 8.08 8.12
N THR A 55 -4.63 6.79 8.29
CA THR A 55 -3.98 6.32 9.53
C THR A 55 -2.49 6.70 9.61
N GLY A 56 -1.91 7.15 8.49
CA GLY A 56 -0.52 7.57 8.39
C GLY A 56 -0.36 8.95 7.76
N GLU A 57 0.87 9.27 7.38
CA GLU A 57 1.21 10.46 6.62
C GLU A 57 0.76 10.31 5.16
N VAL A 58 0.03 11.32 4.66
CA VAL A 58 -0.27 11.47 3.23
C VAL A 58 0.82 12.35 2.62
N LEU A 59 1.65 11.75 1.76
CA LEU A 59 2.80 12.44 1.19
C LEU A 59 2.36 13.51 0.18
N ASP A 60 2.63 14.78 0.53
CA ASP A 60 2.45 15.89 -0.41
C ASP A 60 3.72 16.16 -1.22
N PHE A 61 3.58 16.05 -2.55
CA PHE A 61 4.60 16.34 -3.57
C PHE A 61 4.19 17.51 -4.48
N SER A 62 3.36 18.43 -3.97
CA SER A 62 2.97 19.66 -4.65
C SER A 62 4.17 20.57 -5.00
N ASP A 63 5.27 20.45 -4.26
CA ASP A 63 6.53 21.18 -4.49
C ASP A 63 7.32 20.70 -5.71
N LEU A 64 7.00 19.52 -6.25
CA LEU A 64 7.65 18.98 -7.43
C LEU A 64 6.97 19.50 -8.72
N PRO A 65 7.71 20.14 -9.65
CA PRO A 65 7.14 20.90 -10.78
C PRO A 65 6.50 20.04 -11.89
N GLY A 66 6.43 18.72 -11.72
CA GLY A 66 5.94 17.79 -12.74
C GLY A 66 4.76 16.93 -12.28
N PRO A 67 4.18 16.14 -13.20
CA PRO A 67 3.18 15.14 -12.85
C PRO A 67 3.81 14.06 -11.96
N LYS A 68 3.05 13.55 -10.99
CA LYS A 68 3.41 12.42 -10.14
C LYS A 68 2.63 11.21 -10.61
N VAL A 69 3.32 10.14 -10.96
CA VAL A 69 2.70 8.89 -11.43
C VAL A 69 3.37 7.72 -10.74
N ASP A 70 2.56 6.78 -10.26
CA ASP A 70 3.04 5.51 -9.75
C ASP A 70 2.36 4.34 -10.47
N LYS A 71 3.02 3.18 -10.46
CA LYS A 71 2.47 1.92 -10.96
C LYS A 71 2.60 0.86 -9.89
N HIS A 72 1.47 0.23 -9.57
CA HIS A 72 1.44 -0.95 -8.71
C HIS A 72 1.18 -2.23 -9.51
N SER A 73 1.70 -3.36 -9.04
CA SER A 73 1.43 -4.71 -9.58
C SER A 73 0.72 -5.54 -8.52
N THR A 74 -0.27 -6.35 -8.89
CA THR A 74 -0.84 -7.35 -7.97
C THR A 74 0.11 -8.52 -7.68
N GLY A 75 1.22 -8.62 -8.42
CA GLY A 75 2.22 -9.69 -8.32
C GLY A 75 2.34 -10.48 -9.61
N GLY A 76 3.51 -11.09 -9.84
CA GLY A 76 3.78 -11.90 -11.03
C GLY A 76 5.17 -12.52 -11.03
N VAL A 77 5.31 -13.67 -11.71
CA VAL A 77 6.60 -14.35 -11.86
C VAL A 77 7.45 -13.61 -12.90
N GLY A 78 8.64 -13.16 -12.50
CA GLY A 78 9.55 -12.44 -13.40
C GLY A 78 9.14 -11.00 -13.75
N ASP A 79 8.14 -10.43 -13.06
CA ASP A 79 7.70 -9.05 -13.33
C ASP A 79 8.80 -8.05 -12.97
N LYS A 80 9.49 -7.53 -13.99
CA LYS A 80 10.54 -6.52 -13.87
C LYS A 80 10.10 -5.14 -14.38
N THR A 81 8.80 -4.97 -14.61
CA THR A 81 8.23 -3.77 -15.25
C THR A 81 8.64 -2.50 -14.51
N SER A 82 8.51 -2.48 -13.17
CA SER A 82 8.83 -1.29 -12.37
C SER A 82 10.29 -0.84 -12.50
N LEU A 83 11.23 -1.77 -12.67
CA LEU A 83 12.66 -1.46 -12.82
C LEU A 83 12.97 -0.71 -14.12
N ILE A 84 12.15 -0.91 -15.16
CA ILE A 84 12.31 -0.30 -16.49
C ILE A 84 11.42 0.94 -16.61
N LEU A 85 10.18 0.85 -16.11
CA LEU A 85 9.18 1.91 -16.22
C LEU A 85 9.59 3.18 -15.48
N ALA A 86 10.10 3.04 -14.24
CA ALA A 86 10.47 4.19 -13.41
C ALA A 86 11.52 5.09 -14.08
N PRO A 87 12.69 4.59 -14.55
CA PRO A 87 13.67 5.43 -15.24
C PRO A 87 13.17 5.96 -16.58
N LEU A 88 12.36 5.20 -17.32
CA LEU A 88 11.78 5.65 -18.59
C LEU A 88 10.84 6.84 -18.39
N ALA A 89 9.91 6.76 -17.43
CA ALA A 89 8.99 7.84 -17.11
C ALA A 89 9.72 9.07 -16.55
N ALA A 90 10.74 8.87 -15.71
CA ALA A 90 11.60 9.93 -15.21
C ALA A 90 12.33 10.68 -16.34
N ALA A 91 12.85 9.95 -17.33
CA ALA A 91 13.47 10.53 -18.52
C ALA A 91 12.48 11.36 -19.35
N CYS A 92 11.21 10.98 -19.37
CA CYS A 92 10.11 11.76 -19.98
C CYS A 92 9.65 12.95 -19.13
N GLY A 93 10.27 13.22 -17.97
CA GLY A 93 9.98 14.38 -17.13
C GLY A 93 8.91 14.15 -16.06
N VAL A 94 8.47 12.92 -15.84
CA VAL A 94 7.49 12.54 -14.83
C VAL A 94 8.18 12.22 -13.50
N TYR A 95 7.57 12.57 -12.36
CA TYR A 95 8.03 12.14 -11.05
C TYR A 95 7.40 10.78 -10.66
N VAL A 96 8.23 9.82 -10.25
CA VAL A 96 7.81 8.45 -9.92
C VAL A 96 8.10 8.13 -8.44
N PRO A 97 7.21 8.52 -7.51
CA PRO A 97 7.35 8.23 -6.08
C PRO A 97 6.83 6.83 -5.72
N MET A 98 7.55 5.79 -6.10
CA MET A 98 7.07 4.41 -5.97
C MET A 98 7.37 3.83 -4.58
N ILE A 99 6.31 3.48 -3.84
CA ILE A 99 6.39 2.72 -2.59
C ILE A 99 6.05 1.25 -2.89
N SER A 100 7.08 0.40 -2.87
CA SER A 100 6.98 -1.00 -3.28
C SER A 100 6.90 -1.96 -2.09
N GLY A 101 6.28 -3.11 -2.32
CA GLY A 101 6.34 -4.26 -1.42
C GLY A 101 7.52 -5.19 -1.72
N ARG A 102 7.72 -6.16 -0.83
CA ARG A 102 8.57 -7.34 -1.06
C ARG A 102 7.76 -8.46 -1.72
N GLY A 103 8.42 -9.58 -2.02
CA GLY A 103 7.76 -10.77 -2.57
C GLY A 103 6.59 -11.26 -1.70
N LEU A 104 5.57 -11.80 -2.38
CA LEU A 104 4.38 -12.38 -1.78
C LEU A 104 4.20 -13.81 -2.31
N GLY A 105 4.17 -14.79 -1.41
CA GLY A 105 4.08 -16.20 -1.76
C GLY A 105 5.18 -16.61 -2.74
N HIS A 106 4.79 -17.14 -3.90
CA HIS A 106 5.71 -17.57 -4.96
C HIS A 106 6.17 -16.43 -5.90
N THR A 107 5.69 -15.19 -5.71
CA THR A 107 6.01 -14.06 -6.57
C THR A 107 7.12 -13.20 -5.96
N GLY A 108 8.13 -12.84 -6.76
CA GLY A 108 9.28 -12.03 -6.30
C GLY A 108 9.01 -10.52 -6.34
N GLY A 109 9.42 -9.79 -5.30
CA GLY A 109 9.19 -8.35 -5.18
C GLY A 109 10.14 -7.48 -5.99
N THR A 110 9.75 -6.23 -6.23
CA THR A 110 10.62 -5.22 -6.88
C THR A 110 11.82 -4.88 -6.01
N LEU A 111 11.61 -4.75 -4.69
CA LEU A 111 12.68 -4.39 -3.76
C LEU A 111 13.74 -5.47 -3.61
N ASP A 112 13.33 -6.74 -3.59
CA ASP A 112 14.25 -7.87 -3.46
C ASP A 112 15.20 -7.93 -4.69
N LYS A 113 14.71 -7.53 -5.87
CA LYS A 113 15.52 -7.40 -7.08
C LYS A 113 16.50 -6.23 -6.98
N LEU A 114 16.08 -5.08 -6.45
CA LEU A 114 16.95 -3.91 -6.27
C LEU A 114 18.06 -4.18 -5.24
N GLU A 115 17.77 -4.90 -4.16
CA GLU A 115 18.76 -5.27 -3.14
C GLU A 115 19.84 -6.25 -3.64
N SER A 116 19.63 -6.88 -4.81
CA SER A 116 20.70 -7.65 -5.48
C SER A 116 21.85 -6.77 -6.00
N ILE A 117 21.62 -5.46 -6.14
CA ILE A 117 22.64 -4.48 -6.52
C ILE A 117 23.43 -4.12 -5.26
N PRO A 118 24.76 -4.38 -5.20
CA PRO A 118 25.56 -4.10 -4.03
C PRO A 118 25.45 -2.64 -3.57
N GLY A 119 25.07 -2.44 -2.31
CA GLY A 119 24.94 -1.12 -1.69
C GLY A 119 23.63 -0.38 -1.97
N PHE A 120 22.68 -0.97 -2.70
CA PHE A 120 21.38 -0.33 -2.95
C PHE A 120 20.55 -0.27 -1.66
N ARG A 121 20.14 0.95 -1.26
CA ARG A 121 19.30 1.17 -0.07
C ARG A 121 17.84 1.30 -0.48
N VAL A 122 17.00 0.33 -0.11
CA VAL A 122 15.53 0.39 -0.28
C VAL A 122 14.79 0.99 0.91
N ARG A 123 15.49 1.19 2.04
CA ARG A 123 14.95 1.79 3.27
C ARG A 123 15.51 3.19 3.41
N LEU A 124 14.75 4.18 2.94
CA LEU A 124 15.05 5.60 3.08
C LEU A 124 14.03 6.23 4.02
N SER A 125 14.45 7.25 4.76
CA SER A 125 13.50 8.16 5.41
C SER A 125 12.68 8.92 4.37
N LEU A 126 11.51 9.44 4.75
CA LEU A 126 10.69 10.26 3.85
C LEU A 126 11.44 11.51 3.34
N THR A 127 12.32 12.09 4.16
CA THR A 127 13.18 13.21 3.77
C THR A 127 14.20 12.78 2.70
N GLU A 128 14.94 11.69 2.92
CA GLU A 128 15.88 11.17 1.92
C GLU A 128 15.17 10.79 0.62
N PHE A 129 13.96 10.22 0.72
CA PHE A 129 13.14 9.86 -0.43
C PHE A 129 12.75 11.09 -1.25
N ARG A 130 12.30 12.18 -0.61
CA ARG A 130 12.03 13.46 -1.28
C ARG A 130 13.28 14.00 -1.99
N ASP A 131 14.45 13.91 -1.37
CA ASP A 131 15.71 14.37 -1.97
C ASP A 131 16.17 13.51 -3.15
N VAL A 132 15.88 12.20 -3.13
CA VAL A 132 16.09 11.31 -4.28
C VAL A 132 15.15 11.68 -5.43
N LEU A 133 13.87 11.93 -5.14
CA LEU A 133 12.88 12.34 -6.14
C LEU A 133 13.27 13.67 -6.79
N ARG A 134 13.71 14.67 -6.03
CA ARG A 134 14.15 15.96 -6.59
C ARG A 134 15.35 15.82 -7.55
N ARG A 135 16.30 14.94 -7.22
CA ARG A 135 17.54 14.77 -8.00
C ARG A 135 17.36 13.90 -9.24
N SER A 136 16.52 12.87 -9.15
CA SER A 136 16.44 11.82 -10.18
C SER A 136 15.05 11.66 -10.81
N LYS A 137 14.04 12.37 -10.30
CA LYS A 137 12.62 12.24 -10.65
C LYS A 137 12.01 10.87 -10.38
N MET A 138 12.73 9.93 -9.76
CA MET A 138 12.18 8.64 -9.37
C MET A 138 12.72 8.18 -8.03
N GLY A 139 11.98 7.33 -7.34
CA GLY A 139 12.48 6.62 -6.18
C GLY A 139 11.66 5.36 -5.97
N LEU A 140 12.34 4.27 -5.61
CA LEU A 140 11.73 2.99 -5.30
C LEU A 140 12.14 2.62 -3.88
N ILE A 141 11.23 2.82 -2.93
CA ILE A 141 11.47 2.54 -1.51
C ILE A 141 10.49 1.49 -0.99
N GLY A 142 10.84 0.87 0.14
CA GLY A 142 9.90 0.07 0.90
C GLY A 142 8.90 0.90 1.67
N GLN A 143 7.83 0.23 2.12
CA GLN A 143 6.86 0.79 3.05
C GLN A 143 7.58 1.33 4.30
N THR A 144 7.23 2.54 4.69
CA THR A 144 7.71 3.14 5.95
C THR A 144 6.63 3.02 7.02
N PRO A 145 6.98 3.04 8.32
CA PRO A 145 5.98 2.98 9.40
C PRO A 145 4.96 4.14 9.36
N GLU A 146 5.34 5.25 8.73
CA GLU A 146 4.54 6.47 8.64
C GLU A 146 3.44 6.38 7.58
N VAL A 147 3.59 5.55 6.53
CA VAL A 147 2.62 5.47 5.42
C VAL A 147 1.66 4.29 5.61
N ALA A 148 0.36 4.59 5.66
CA ALA A 148 -0.74 3.62 5.78
C ALA A 148 -0.51 2.48 6.81
N PRO A 149 -0.19 2.79 8.08
CA PRO A 149 0.11 1.78 9.10
C PRO A 149 -1.01 0.77 9.33
N ALA A 150 -2.28 1.17 9.16
CA ALA A 150 -3.42 0.25 9.22
C ALA A 150 -3.35 -0.84 8.15
N ASP A 151 -3.00 -0.49 6.91
CA ASP A 151 -2.85 -1.46 5.81
C ASP A 151 -1.75 -2.48 6.16
N ARG A 152 -0.59 -2.02 6.63
CA ARG A 152 0.51 -2.91 7.02
C ARG A 152 0.06 -3.94 8.08
N LYS A 153 -0.65 -3.49 9.11
CA LYS A 153 -1.16 -4.37 10.18
C LYS A 153 -2.25 -5.31 9.67
N LEU A 154 -3.17 -4.81 8.84
CA LEU A 154 -4.28 -5.61 8.30
C LEU A 154 -3.80 -6.63 7.27
N TYR A 155 -2.82 -6.27 6.44
CA TYR A 155 -2.18 -7.14 5.46
C TYR A 155 -1.46 -8.32 6.13
N ALA A 156 -0.67 -8.06 7.18
CA ALA A 156 -0.02 -9.11 7.95
C ALA A 156 -1.03 -10.08 8.59
N LEU A 157 -2.15 -9.56 9.10
CA LEU A 157 -3.23 -10.39 9.62
C LEU A 157 -3.91 -11.23 8.52
N ARG A 158 -4.15 -10.64 7.35
CA ARG A 158 -4.77 -11.33 6.20
C ARG A 158 -3.94 -12.51 5.71
N ASP A 159 -2.62 -12.37 5.70
CA ASP A 159 -1.66 -13.41 5.29
C ASP A 159 -1.75 -14.67 6.17
N VAL A 160 -1.97 -14.50 7.48
CA VAL A 160 -2.08 -15.62 8.45
C VAL A 160 -3.52 -16.04 8.75
N THR A 161 -4.52 -15.42 8.10
CA THR A 161 -5.96 -15.74 8.28
C THR A 161 -6.66 -16.18 7.00
N ALA A 162 -5.90 -16.39 5.91
CA ALA A 162 -6.42 -16.77 4.60
C ALA A 162 -7.47 -15.80 4.03
N THR A 163 -7.33 -14.50 4.31
CA THR A 163 -8.24 -13.44 3.81
C THR A 163 -7.54 -12.48 2.83
N VAL A 164 -6.44 -12.92 2.23
CA VAL A 164 -5.71 -12.15 1.20
C VAL A 164 -6.55 -12.01 -0.08
N GLU A 165 -7.16 -13.09 -0.57
CA GLU A 165 -7.84 -13.17 -1.88
C GLU A 165 -9.24 -12.54 -1.91
N SER A 166 -9.41 -11.39 -1.25
CA SER A 166 -10.66 -10.61 -1.26
C SER A 166 -10.49 -9.34 -2.10
N ARG A 167 -11.30 -9.18 -3.15
CA ARG A 167 -11.27 -8.02 -4.07
C ARG A 167 -11.29 -6.67 -3.34
N PRO A 168 -12.28 -6.35 -2.46
CA PRO A 168 -12.31 -5.05 -1.78
C PRO A 168 -11.10 -4.83 -0.86
N LEU A 169 -10.62 -5.88 -0.17
CA LEU A 169 -9.44 -5.77 0.68
C LEU A 169 -8.14 -5.58 -0.13
N ILE A 170 -8.01 -6.25 -1.29
CA ILE A 170 -6.88 -6.04 -2.21
C ILE A 170 -6.91 -4.63 -2.77
N SER A 171 -8.06 -4.17 -3.28
CA SER A 171 -8.22 -2.84 -3.85
C SER A 171 -7.89 -1.76 -2.81
N ALA A 172 -8.47 -1.84 -1.62
CA ALA A 172 -8.22 -0.85 -0.58
C ALA A 172 -6.77 -0.90 -0.07
N SER A 173 -6.19 -2.10 0.04
CA SER A 173 -4.79 -2.25 0.42
C SER A 173 -3.86 -1.58 -0.60
N ILE A 174 -4.03 -1.85 -1.90
CA ILE A 174 -3.18 -1.28 -2.95
C ILE A 174 -3.33 0.23 -3.02
N MET A 175 -4.56 0.74 -3.02
CA MET A 175 -4.85 2.16 -3.26
C MET A 175 -4.62 3.06 -2.04
N SER A 176 -4.47 2.51 -0.84
CA SER A 176 -4.22 3.29 0.38
C SER A 176 -2.75 3.64 0.61
N LYS A 177 -1.84 3.01 -0.15
CA LYS A 177 -0.40 3.27 -0.13
C LYS A 177 -0.01 4.22 -1.25
#